data_AF-A0A2S8FR21-F1
#
_entry.id   AF-A0A2S8FR21-F1
#
_cell.length_a   1.000
_cell.length_b   1.000
_cell.length_c   1.000
_cell.angle_alpha   90.00
_cell.angle_beta   90.00
_cell.angle_gamma   90.00
#
_symmetry.space_group_name_H-M   'P 1'
#
loop_
_entity.id
_entity.type
_entity.pdbx_description
1 polymer ?
#
loop_
_entity_poly.entity_id
_entity_poly.type
_entity_poly.pdbx_seq_one_letter_code
_entity_poly.pdbx_strand_id
1 'polypeptide(L)'
;MPDLIDASFLALPSPSLWFAAMVDFEYLYRGICGLAHAHPAGTMAGHLGAAVAAGYFIGEVQSELPDEVYRGIEGELDRVMKGEEAIWFNAKKAGITPEEMFQPFPEQRAAAQQIPTIAAALQKNIGQMRQSGHNVIFASIAIRALHDHPDYATPQIVEGIDKLINGFNNASPGRGYYGKEKGWLTGNQVELKPDAAFPAYSGISQMVTVTIDEMIATSSIKKQGFGGLWHIINHAAAITELDRFGYQKLAAEALPAHHRHIQLWRSLPDMESELGAVEKSEHDPRQPEYWAGMLKRDEARLTHRIKTLYGYYTLRRYLENDAKRKQADEAFLYLMA
;
A
#
# COMPACT_ATOMS: atom_id res chain seq x y z
N MET A 1 -0.16 75.15 21.73
CA MET A 1 0.00 73.87 22.44
C MET A 1 -0.68 72.81 21.60
N PRO A 2 -0.03 71.65 21.43
CA PRO A 2 -0.36 70.64 20.45
C PRO A 2 -1.35 69.61 21.02
N ASP A 3 -2.15 68.99 20.15
CA ASP A 3 -2.69 67.66 20.42
C ASP A 3 -2.20 66.71 19.34
N LEU A 4 -1.48 65.69 19.82
CA LEU A 4 -0.89 64.59 19.09
C LEU A 4 -1.98 63.64 18.60
N ILE A 5 -2.03 63.40 17.29
CA ILE A 5 -2.68 62.19 16.75
C ILE A 5 -1.56 61.20 16.48
N ASP A 6 -1.51 60.18 17.32
CA ASP A 6 -0.62 59.03 17.25
C ASP A 6 -0.94 58.18 16.02
N ALA A 7 -0.05 58.21 15.03
CA ALA A 7 -0.10 57.37 13.84
C ALA A 7 0.60 56.03 14.12
N SER A 8 -0.01 55.20 14.98
CA SER A 8 0.35 53.79 15.08
C SER A 8 -0.37 53.03 13.96
N PHE A 9 0.32 52.92 12.83
CA PHE A 9 0.00 51.96 11.77
C PHE A 9 -0.04 50.55 12.37
N LEU A 10 -1.25 50.00 12.52
CA LEU A 10 -1.46 48.57 12.69
C LEU A 10 -1.01 47.88 11.41
N ALA A 11 0.22 47.38 11.40
CA ALA A 11 0.65 46.39 10.43
C ALA A 11 -0.22 45.15 10.64
N LEU A 12 -1.18 44.94 9.74
CA LEU A 12 -1.90 43.67 9.65
C LEU A 12 -0.86 42.57 9.43
N PRO A 13 -0.88 41.47 10.21
CA PRO A 13 0.02 40.37 9.96
C PRO A 13 -0.25 39.84 8.54
N SER A 14 0.83 39.78 7.76
CA SER A 14 0.88 39.06 6.49
C SER A 14 0.26 37.67 6.69
N PRO A 15 -0.68 37.23 5.83
CA PRO A 15 -1.06 35.82 5.80
C PRO A 15 0.15 35.05 5.28
N SER A 16 1.01 34.62 6.19
CA SER A 16 1.84 33.46 5.95
C SER A 16 0.88 32.29 5.80
N LEU A 17 0.47 32.05 4.55
CA LEU A 17 -0.05 30.77 4.12
C LEU A 17 1.10 29.79 4.28
N TRP A 18 1.27 29.28 5.50
CA TRP A 18 2.03 28.07 5.76
C TRP A 18 1.25 26.96 5.05
N PHE A 19 1.53 26.76 3.76
CA PHE A 19 1.26 25.47 3.15
C PHE A 19 2.13 24.50 3.93
N ALA A 20 1.52 23.70 4.81
CA ALA A 20 2.20 22.57 5.40
C ALA A 20 2.78 21.76 4.25
N ALA A 21 4.09 21.54 4.26
CA ALA A 21 4.73 20.74 3.23
C ALA A 21 4.08 19.35 3.33
N MET A 22 3.47 18.87 2.25
CA MET A 22 3.06 17.47 2.13
C MET A 22 4.02 16.81 1.14
N VAL A 23 3.95 15.47 1.04
CA VAL A 23 4.63 14.74 -0.04
C VAL A 23 4.28 15.36 -1.40
N ASP A 24 5.30 15.67 -2.20
CA ASP A 24 5.12 16.35 -3.49
C ASP A 24 4.12 15.60 -4.38
N PHE A 25 3.22 16.38 -5.00
CA PHE A 25 2.19 15.87 -5.88
C PHE A 25 2.76 15.12 -7.10
N GLU A 26 3.98 15.46 -7.55
CA GLU A 26 4.65 14.75 -8.64
C GLU A 26 4.75 13.25 -8.35
N TYR A 27 4.95 12.84 -7.10
CA TYR A 27 5.02 11.41 -6.74
C TYR A 27 3.72 10.68 -7.05
N LEU A 28 2.55 11.31 -6.90
CA LEU A 28 1.29 10.68 -7.30
C LEU A 28 1.31 10.34 -8.80
N TYR A 29 1.62 11.34 -9.64
CA TYR A 29 1.62 11.17 -11.09
C TYR A 29 2.68 10.15 -11.54
N ARG A 30 3.89 10.21 -10.97
CA ARG A 30 4.95 9.23 -11.22
C ARG A 30 4.52 7.82 -10.83
N GLY A 31 3.86 7.66 -9.67
CA GLY A 31 3.33 6.38 -9.23
C GLY A 31 2.27 5.80 -10.18
N ILE A 32 1.36 6.64 -10.69
CA ILE A 32 0.39 6.26 -11.73
C ILE A 32 1.10 5.80 -13.00
N CYS A 33 2.12 6.54 -13.46
CA CYS A 33 2.91 6.16 -14.63
C CYS A 33 3.60 4.80 -14.42
N GLY A 34 4.21 4.60 -13.25
CA GLY A 34 4.84 3.34 -12.87
C GLY A 34 3.88 2.15 -12.88
N LEU A 35 2.63 2.33 -12.46
CA LEU A 35 1.58 1.30 -12.56
C LEU A 35 1.21 1.00 -14.02
N ALA A 36 0.99 2.03 -14.83
CA ALA A 36 0.60 1.86 -16.23
C ALA A 36 1.71 1.21 -17.08
N HIS A 37 2.97 1.53 -16.81
CA HIS A 37 4.14 0.94 -17.48
C HIS A 37 4.52 -0.45 -16.95
N ALA A 38 3.92 -0.97 -15.87
CA ALA A 38 4.35 -2.23 -15.27
C ALA A 38 4.00 -3.47 -16.08
N HIS A 39 2.93 -3.44 -16.89
CA HIS A 39 2.41 -4.64 -17.55
C HIS A 39 3.42 -5.40 -18.46
N PRO A 40 4.34 -4.76 -19.21
CA PRO A 40 5.35 -5.47 -20.01
C PRO A 40 6.44 -6.13 -19.15
N ALA A 41 6.70 -5.58 -17.97
CA ALA A 41 7.66 -6.11 -17.00
C ALA A 41 7.10 -7.26 -16.15
N GLY A 42 5.78 -7.47 -16.20
CA GLY A 42 5.07 -8.50 -15.47
C GLY A 42 4.31 -7.93 -14.26
N THR A 43 3.35 -8.70 -13.74
CA THR A 43 2.42 -8.22 -12.71
C THR A 43 3.12 -7.67 -11.47
N MET A 44 4.22 -8.29 -11.06
CA MET A 44 4.97 -7.89 -9.87
C MET A 44 5.70 -6.56 -10.02
N ALA A 45 5.98 -6.08 -11.23
CA ALA A 45 6.57 -4.76 -11.43
C ALA A 45 5.63 -3.63 -10.93
N GLY A 46 4.33 -3.89 -10.84
CA GLY A 46 3.34 -2.97 -10.26
C GLY A 46 3.63 -2.58 -8.80
N HIS A 47 4.47 -3.33 -8.09
CA HIS A 47 4.92 -2.97 -6.73
C HIS A 47 5.53 -1.57 -6.65
N LEU A 48 6.33 -1.21 -7.66
CA LEU A 48 7.08 0.03 -7.72
C LEU A 48 6.12 1.22 -7.83
N GLY A 49 5.28 1.25 -8.87
CA GLY A 49 4.27 2.30 -9.05
C GLY A 49 3.27 2.40 -7.90
N ALA A 50 2.80 1.26 -7.39
CA ALA A 50 1.88 1.23 -6.25
C ALA A 50 2.49 1.84 -4.98
N ALA A 51 3.77 1.60 -4.71
CA ALA A 51 4.43 2.18 -3.54
C ALA A 51 4.61 3.68 -3.66
N VAL A 52 5.01 4.18 -4.84
CA VAL A 52 5.19 5.62 -5.06
C VAL A 52 3.86 6.38 -4.94
N ALA A 53 2.79 5.87 -5.55
CA ALA A 53 1.46 6.46 -5.40
C ALA A 53 0.94 6.39 -3.94
N ALA A 54 1.15 5.25 -3.25
CA ALA A 54 0.79 5.12 -1.85
C ALA A 54 1.56 6.09 -0.93
N GLY A 55 2.82 6.40 -1.25
CA GLY A 55 3.63 7.35 -0.51
C GLY A 55 3.03 8.76 -0.50
N TYR A 56 2.55 9.24 -1.64
CA TYR A 56 1.80 10.49 -1.72
C TYR A 56 0.56 10.47 -0.80
N PHE A 57 -0.20 9.38 -0.83
CA PHE A 57 -1.40 9.23 -0.01
C PHE A 57 -1.15 9.22 1.49
N ILE A 58 0.08 8.96 1.95
CA ILE A 58 0.43 9.11 3.38
C ILE A 58 0.27 10.57 3.80
N GLY A 59 0.75 11.52 2.97
CA GLY A 59 0.60 12.96 3.22
C GLY A 59 -0.85 13.39 3.35
N GLU A 60 -1.75 12.84 2.54
CA GLU A 60 -3.18 13.13 2.65
C GLU A 60 -3.83 12.49 3.88
N VAL A 61 -3.40 11.27 4.22
CA VAL A 61 -4.00 10.49 5.31
C VAL A 61 -3.49 10.93 6.68
N GLN A 62 -2.31 11.53 6.72
CA GLN A 62 -1.60 12.01 7.90
C GLN A 62 -1.05 13.42 7.64
N SER A 63 -1.91 14.39 7.39
CA SER A 63 -1.53 15.75 6.97
C SER A 63 -0.82 16.60 8.04
N GLU A 64 -0.73 16.09 9.28
CA GLU A 64 -0.14 16.78 10.43
C GLU A 64 1.23 16.20 10.83
N LEU A 65 1.87 15.42 9.96
CA LEU A 65 3.21 14.92 10.22
C LEU A 65 4.26 16.04 10.12
N PRO A 66 5.39 15.93 10.83
CA PRO A 66 6.52 16.85 10.67
C PRO A 66 7.09 16.82 9.25
N ASP A 67 7.60 17.96 8.77
CA ASP A 67 8.21 18.08 7.43
C ASP A 67 9.36 17.09 7.22
N GLU A 68 10.12 16.77 8.27
CA GLU A 68 11.19 15.77 8.26
C GLU A 68 10.67 14.39 7.85
N VAL A 69 9.46 14.03 8.27
CA VAL A 69 8.83 12.75 7.95
C VAL A 69 8.45 12.70 6.48
N TYR A 70 7.88 13.79 5.94
CA TYR A 70 7.58 13.85 4.50
C TYR A 70 8.84 13.76 3.66
N ARG A 71 9.91 14.50 4.01
CA ARG A 71 11.21 14.37 3.34
C ARG A 71 11.79 12.96 3.43
N GLY A 72 11.59 12.28 4.57
CA GLY A 72 11.95 10.87 4.74
C GLY A 72 11.20 9.95 3.77
N ILE A 73 9.89 10.13 3.67
CA ILE A 73 9.04 9.38 2.72
C ILE A 73 9.49 9.64 1.29
N GLU A 74 9.64 10.91 0.88
CA GLU A 74 10.10 11.31 -0.46
C GLU A 74 11.46 10.71 -0.80
N GLY A 75 12.40 10.71 0.15
CA GLY A 75 13.71 10.05 -0.01
C GLY A 75 13.59 8.56 -0.32
N GLU A 76 12.65 7.86 0.32
CA GLU A 76 12.38 6.45 0.00
C GLU A 76 11.69 6.29 -1.37
N LEU A 77 10.78 7.19 -1.76
CA LEU A 77 10.12 7.16 -3.06
C LEU A 77 11.12 7.37 -4.21
N ASP A 78 12.04 8.32 -4.04
CA ASP A 78 13.15 8.57 -4.95
C ASP A 78 13.99 7.31 -5.18
N ARG A 79 14.26 6.57 -4.11
CA ARG A 79 15.05 5.33 -4.17
C ARG A 79 14.30 4.22 -4.90
N VAL A 80 12.98 4.10 -4.71
CA VAL A 80 12.12 3.20 -5.50
C VAL A 80 12.23 3.56 -7.00
N MET A 81 12.12 4.85 -7.34
CA MET A 81 12.18 5.30 -8.73
C MET A 81 13.55 5.12 -9.38
N LYS A 82 14.64 5.21 -8.60
CA LYS A 82 16.03 4.91 -9.01
C LYS A 82 16.35 3.41 -9.05
N GLY A 83 15.34 2.55 -8.96
CA GLY A 83 15.50 1.11 -9.14
C GLY A 83 16.18 0.38 -7.99
N GLU A 84 16.28 0.98 -6.79
CA GLU A 84 16.86 0.28 -5.64
C GLU A 84 16.05 -0.97 -5.21
N GLU A 85 14.82 -1.13 -5.71
CA GLU A 85 14.00 -2.35 -5.60
C GLU A 85 13.67 -3.00 -6.96
N ALA A 86 14.61 -3.00 -7.90
CA ALA A 86 14.43 -3.68 -9.19
C ALA A 86 14.24 -5.22 -9.08
N ILE A 87 14.27 -5.81 -7.88
CA ILE A 87 14.05 -7.25 -7.65
C ILE A 87 12.68 -7.75 -8.12
N TRP A 88 11.73 -6.85 -8.34
CA TRP A 88 10.37 -7.19 -8.77
C TRP A 88 10.27 -7.71 -10.20
N PHE A 89 11.26 -7.42 -11.05
CA PHE A 89 11.29 -7.89 -12.42
C PHE A 89 12.70 -7.91 -13.01
N ASN A 90 12.88 -8.60 -14.13
CA ASN A 90 14.14 -8.59 -14.86
C ASN A 90 14.10 -7.51 -15.95
N ALA A 91 14.73 -6.35 -15.71
CA ALA A 91 14.75 -5.22 -16.64
C ALA A 91 15.23 -5.59 -18.04
N LYS A 92 16.29 -6.40 -18.15
CA LYS A 92 16.81 -6.87 -19.45
C LYS A 92 15.79 -7.71 -20.22
N LYS A 93 15.06 -8.58 -19.52
CA LYS A 93 14.01 -9.41 -20.14
C LYS A 93 12.77 -8.59 -20.51
N ALA A 94 12.43 -7.62 -19.67
CA ALA A 94 11.28 -6.75 -19.87
C ALA A 94 11.49 -5.68 -20.94
N GLY A 95 12.76 -5.31 -21.21
CA GLY A 95 13.10 -4.24 -22.15
C GLY A 95 12.73 -2.85 -21.62
N ILE A 96 12.62 -2.70 -20.30
CA ILE A 96 12.32 -1.43 -19.62
C ILE A 96 13.11 -1.39 -18.30
N THR A 97 13.68 -0.24 -17.92
CA THR A 97 14.32 -0.04 -16.61
C THR A 97 13.32 0.48 -15.57
N PRO A 98 13.61 0.39 -14.26
CA PRO A 98 12.79 1.02 -13.24
C PRO A 98 12.57 2.53 -13.51
N GLU A 99 13.61 3.27 -13.86
CA GLU A 99 13.53 4.71 -14.13
C GLU A 99 12.64 5.02 -15.34
N GLU A 100 12.67 4.16 -16.37
CA GLU A 100 11.82 4.27 -17.55
C GLU A 100 10.34 4.04 -17.19
N MET A 101 10.03 3.16 -16.24
CA MET A 101 8.65 2.93 -15.78
C MET A 101 8.01 4.20 -15.20
N PHE A 102 8.80 5.07 -14.57
CA PHE A 102 8.32 6.31 -13.96
C PHE A 102 8.33 7.52 -14.89
N GLN A 103 8.67 7.33 -16.18
CA GLN A 103 8.61 8.43 -17.14
C GLN A 103 7.16 8.85 -17.44
N PRO A 104 6.92 10.14 -17.70
CA PRO A 104 5.59 10.63 -18.03
C PRO A 104 5.11 10.01 -19.35
N PHE A 105 3.81 9.77 -19.45
CA PHE A 105 3.21 9.52 -20.77
C PHE A 105 3.17 10.82 -21.58
N PRO A 106 3.17 10.74 -22.93
CA PRO A 106 2.87 11.88 -23.77
C PRO A 106 1.55 12.55 -23.37
N GLU A 107 1.48 13.88 -23.48
CA GLU A 107 0.26 14.62 -23.17
C GLU A 107 -0.92 14.13 -24.02
N GLN A 108 -2.02 13.82 -23.35
CA GLN A 108 -3.26 13.37 -23.96
C GLN A 108 -4.44 13.97 -23.21
N ARG A 109 -5.57 14.09 -23.91
CA ARG A 109 -6.82 14.50 -23.28
C ARG A 109 -7.23 13.44 -22.24
N ALA A 110 -7.60 13.91 -21.06
CA ALA A 110 -8.19 13.07 -20.03
C ALA A 110 -9.44 12.34 -20.54
N ALA A 111 -9.57 11.08 -20.12
CA ALA A 111 -10.64 10.16 -20.44
C ALA A 111 -11.17 9.50 -19.16
N ALA A 112 -11.49 10.31 -18.15
CA ALA A 112 -11.96 9.85 -16.83
C ALA A 112 -13.13 8.86 -16.88
N GLN A 113 -13.99 8.94 -17.90
CA GLN A 113 -15.05 7.95 -18.16
C GLN A 113 -14.54 6.52 -18.40
N GLN A 114 -13.23 6.33 -18.63
CA GLN A 114 -12.59 5.02 -18.82
C GLN A 114 -12.07 4.41 -17.52
N ILE A 115 -12.00 5.14 -16.40
CA ILE A 115 -11.57 4.60 -15.09
C ILE A 115 -12.31 3.28 -14.72
N PRO A 116 -13.63 3.14 -14.96
CA PRO A 116 -14.35 1.90 -14.69
C PRO A 116 -13.81 0.66 -15.42
N THR A 117 -13.00 0.81 -16.46
CA THR A 117 -12.37 -0.34 -17.16
C THR A 117 -11.39 -1.08 -16.25
N ILE A 118 -10.66 -0.37 -15.38
CA ILE A 118 -9.75 -0.97 -14.38
C ILE A 118 -10.54 -1.84 -13.39
N ALA A 119 -11.68 -1.33 -12.92
CA ALA A 119 -12.59 -2.07 -12.05
C ALA A 119 -13.16 -3.32 -12.77
N ALA A 120 -13.53 -3.20 -14.04
CA ALA A 120 -13.99 -4.32 -14.85
C ALA A 120 -12.89 -5.38 -15.10
N ALA A 121 -11.63 -4.97 -15.17
CA ALA A 121 -10.48 -5.88 -15.22
C ALA A 121 -10.36 -6.66 -13.90
N LEU A 122 -10.40 -5.94 -12.77
CA LEU A 122 -10.28 -6.51 -11.43
C LEU A 122 -11.41 -7.50 -11.13
N GLN A 123 -12.64 -7.17 -11.53
CA GLN A 123 -13.85 -7.96 -11.37
C GLN A 123 -13.69 -9.43 -11.79
N LYS A 124 -12.83 -9.72 -12.77
CA LYS A 124 -12.59 -11.08 -13.30
C LYS A 124 -11.82 -11.98 -12.32
N ASN A 125 -11.08 -11.40 -11.37
CA ASN A 125 -10.17 -12.14 -10.51
C ASN A 125 -10.23 -11.71 -9.02
N ILE A 126 -11.07 -10.75 -8.66
CA ILE A 126 -11.14 -10.15 -7.32
C ILE A 126 -11.50 -11.13 -6.21
N GLY A 127 -12.42 -12.06 -6.47
CA GLY A 127 -12.87 -13.05 -5.49
C GLY A 127 -11.85 -14.17 -5.22
N GLN A 128 -10.65 -14.08 -5.79
CA GLN A 128 -9.59 -15.06 -5.65
C GLN A 128 -8.32 -14.39 -5.16
N MET A 129 -7.58 -15.11 -4.31
CA MET A 129 -6.26 -14.65 -3.90
C MET A 129 -5.30 -14.75 -5.09
N ARG A 130 -4.83 -13.60 -5.58
CA ARG A 130 -3.86 -13.50 -6.68
C ARG A 130 -2.60 -12.80 -6.17
N GLN A 131 -1.50 -13.56 -6.13
CA GLN A 131 -0.19 -13.15 -5.60
C GLN A 131 -0.35 -12.37 -4.29
N SER A 132 -0.94 -12.95 -3.25
CA SER A 132 -1.08 -12.25 -1.96
C SER A 132 -1.88 -10.93 -2.01
N GLY A 133 -2.86 -10.82 -2.92
CA GLY A 133 -3.78 -9.67 -2.99
C GLY A 133 -3.33 -8.51 -3.88
N HIS A 134 -2.23 -8.65 -4.64
CA HIS A 134 -1.71 -7.56 -5.48
C HIS A 134 -2.68 -7.03 -6.52
N ASN A 135 -3.53 -7.90 -7.08
CA ASN A 135 -4.58 -7.48 -8.00
C ASN A 135 -5.46 -6.37 -7.38
N VAL A 136 -5.93 -6.60 -6.14
CA VAL A 136 -6.79 -5.65 -5.42
C VAL A 136 -5.99 -4.42 -4.99
N ILE A 137 -4.78 -4.61 -4.47
CA ILE A 137 -3.91 -3.51 -4.00
C ILE A 137 -3.61 -2.53 -5.14
N PHE A 138 -3.15 -3.03 -6.29
CA PHE A 138 -2.74 -2.17 -7.40
C PHE A 138 -3.94 -1.48 -8.05
N ALA A 139 -5.04 -2.21 -8.26
CA ALA A 139 -6.24 -1.65 -8.82
C ALA A 139 -6.84 -0.57 -7.91
N SER A 140 -6.89 -0.80 -6.59
CA SER A 140 -7.43 0.18 -5.64
C SER A 140 -6.60 1.47 -5.60
N ILE A 141 -5.27 1.36 -5.59
CA ILE A 141 -4.39 2.53 -5.59
C ILE A 141 -4.57 3.34 -6.88
N ALA A 142 -4.61 2.66 -8.03
CA ALA A 142 -4.86 3.29 -9.33
C ALA A 142 -6.24 3.97 -9.38
N ILE A 143 -7.29 3.26 -8.97
CA ILE A 143 -8.66 3.77 -8.98
C ILE A 143 -8.78 5.01 -8.11
N ARG A 144 -8.22 5.00 -6.90
CA ARG A 144 -8.18 6.20 -6.04
C ARG A 144 -7.49 7.36 -6.75
N ALA A 145 -6.27 7.13 -7.23
CA ALA A 145 -5.46 8.18 -7.83
C ALA A 145 -6.17 8.86 -9.02
N LEU A 146 -6.80 8.07 -9.89
CA LEU A 146 -7.52 8.56 -11.05
C LEU A 146 -8.91 9.12 -10.71
N HIS A 147 -9.54 8.65 -9.62
CA HIS A 147 -10.79 9.22 -9.13
C HIS A 147 -10.58 10.65 -8.60
N ASP A 148 -9.55 10.84 -7.77
CA ASP A 148 -9.25 12.13 -7.16
C ASP A 148 -8.63 13.11 -8.17
N HIS A 149 -7.89 12.59 -9.15
CA HIS A 149 -7.25 13.37 -10.22
C HIS A 149 -7.62 12.83 -11.62
N PRO A 150 -8.87 13.07 -12.07
CA PRO A 150 -9.37 12.54 -13.34
C PRO A 150 -8.61 13.05 -14.57
N ASP A 151 -7.89 14.17 -14.45
CA ASP A 151 -7.05 14.71 -15.52
C ASP A 151 -5.89 13.78 -15.90
N TYR A 152 -5.46 12.90 -14.98
CA TYR A 152 -4.45 11.87 -15.24
C TYR A 152 -5.00 10.59 -15.83
N ALA A 153 -6.32 10.45 -15.96
CA ALA A 153 -6.93 9.28 -16.57
C ALA A 153 -6.87 9.35 -18.11
N THR A 154 -5.66 9.40 -18.68
CA THR A 154 -5.47 9.34 -20.13
C THR A 154 -5.73 7.93 -20.66
N PRO A 155 -6.09 7.76 -21.95
CA PRO A 155 -6.28 6.44 -22.54
C PRO A 155 -5.09 5.49 -22.32
N GLN A 156 -3.85 5.98 -22.46
CA GLN A 156 -2.65 5.15 -22.27
C GLN A 156 -2.45 4.70 -20.82
N ILE A 157 -2.69 5.59 -19.85
CA ILE A 157 -2.57 5.26 -18.43
C ILE A 157 -3.61 4.20 -18.06
N VAL A 158 -4.87 4.43 -18.43
CA VAL A 158 -5.97 3.51 -18.12
C VAL A 158 -5.74 2.15 -18.78
N GLU A 159 -5.35 2.12 -20.07
CA GLU A 159 -5.05 0.89 -20.80
C GLU A 159 -3.87 0.13 -20.17
N GLY A 160 -2.79 0.83 -19.78
CA GLY A 160 -1.63 0.21 -19.14
C GLY A 160 -1.99 -0.47 -17.82
N ILE A 161 -2.82 0.18 -17.00
CA ILE A 161 -3.29 -0.36 -15.73
C ILE A 161 -4.27 -1.51 -15.97
N ASP A 162 -5.22 -1.41 -16.91
CA ASP A 162 -6.11 -2.51 -17.29
C ASP A 162 -5.30 -3.77 -17.69
N LYS A 163 -4.28 -3.61 -18.53
CA LYS A 163 -3.37 -4.71 -18.91
C LYS A 163 -2.65 -5.32 -17.71
N LEU A 164 -2.16 -4.48 -16.79
CA LEU A 164 -1.52 -4.94 -15.55
C LEU A 164 -2.48 -5.81 -14.74
N ILE A 165 -3.71 -5.34 -14.52
CA ILE A 165 -4.70 -6.04 -13.71
C ILE A 165 -5.17 -7.33 -14.39
N ASN A 166 -5.37 -7.33 -15.70
CA ASN A 166 -5.70 -8.55 -16.46
C ASN A 166 -4.56 -9.59 -16.39
N GLY A 167 -3.31 -9.18 -16.19
CA GLY A 167 -2.18 -10.09 -15.98
C GLY A 167 -2.35 -11.04 -14.78
N PHE A 168 -3.19 -10.69 -13.79
CA PHE A 168 -3.45 -11.53 -12.62
C PHE A 168 -4.46 -12.66 -12.84
N ASN A 169 -5.15 -12.71 -13.98
CA ASN A 169 -6.20 -13.71 -14.24
C ASN A 169 -5.74 -15.16 -14.07
N ASN A 170 -4.45 -15.44 -14.28
CA ASN A 170 -3.85 -16.76 -14.12
C ASN A 170 -2.79 -16.81 -13.00
N ALA A 171 -2.67 -15.78 -12.18
CA ALA A 171 -1.65 -15.69 -11.16
C ALA A 171 -1.95 -16.64 -9.97
N SER A 172 -0.92 -17.32 -9.46
CA SER A 172 -1.08 -18.16 -8.25
C SER A 172 -1.41 -17.29 -7.02
N PRO A 173 -1.97 -17.86 -5.94
CA PRO A 173 -2.19 -17.14 -4.68
C PRO A 173 -0.94 -16.58 -3.98
N GLY A 174 0.26 -16.93 -4.44
CA GLY A 174 1.50 -16.72 -3.72
C GLY A 174 1.97 -18.01 -3.03
N ARG A 175 3.08 -17.91 -2.32
CA ARG A 175 3.75 -19.05 -1.68
C ARG A 175 4.07 -18.75 -0.22
N GLY A 176 4.10 -19.78 0.60
CA GLY A 176 4.55 -19.70 1.98
C GLY A 176 5.53 -20.80 2.33
N TYR A 177 6.42 -20.49 3.28
CA TYR A 177 7.49 -21.37 3.73
C TYR A 177 7.05 -22.11 4.99
N TYR A 178 7.13 -23.44 4.96
CA TYR A 178 6.64 -24.34 6.01
C TYR A 178 7.79 -25.07 6.73
N GLY A 179 8.95 -24.42 6.84
CA GLY A 179 10.16 -24.97 7.44
C GLY A 179 10.95 -25.88 6.51
N LYS A 180 12.16 -26.28 6.93
CA LYS A 180 13.13 -27.02 6.11
C LYS A 180 12.57 -28.33 5.52
N GLU A 181 11.71 -29.02 6.26
CA GLU A 181 11.17 -30.33 5.85
C GLU A 181 10.15 -30.22 4.72
N LYS A 182 9.28 -29.19 4.75
CA LYS A 182 8.19 -29.03 3.77
C LYS A 182 8.53 -28.02 2.68
N GLY A 183 9.41 -27.07 2.95
CA GLY A 183 9.80 -26.02 2.02
C GLY A 183 8.66 -25.07 1.64
N TRP A 184 8.69 -24.57 0.41
CA TRP A 184 7.77 -23.56 -0.11
C TRP A 184 6.55 -24.15 -0.81
N LEU A 185 5.36 -23.91 -0.26
CA LEU A 185 4.07 -24.34 -0.84
C LEU A 185 3.34 -23.16 -1.46
N THR A 186 2.75 -23.35 -2.64
CA THR A 186 1.77 -22.41 -3.21
C THR A 186 0.46 -22.48 -2.42
N GLY A 187 -0.32 -21.40 -2.38
CA GLY A 187 -1.55 -21.35 -1.59
C GLY A 187 -2.57 -22.45 -1.93
N ASN A 188 -2.57 -22.93 -3.18
CA ASN A 188 -3.43 -24.03 -3.62
C ASN A 188 -2.96 -25.41 -3.13
N GLN A 189 -1.70 -25.55 -2.71
CA GLN A 189 -1.16 -26.77 -2.12
C GLN A 189 -1.39 -26.85 -0.61
N VAL A 190 -1.84 -25.76 0.01
CA VAL A 190 -2.09 -25.71 1.46
C VAL A 190 -3.51 -26.21 1.74
N GLU A 191 -3.60 -27.32 2.45
CA GLU A 191 -4.85 -27.84 2.99
C GLU A 191 -5.31 -26.97 4.16
N LEU A 192 -6.39 -26.21 3.96
CA LEU A 192 -7.05 -25.49 5.04
C LEU A 192 -8.19 -26.32 5.59
N LYS A 193 -8.18 -26.52 6.90
CA LYS A 193 -9.31 -27.09 7.61
C LYS A 193 -10.39 -26.01 7.78
N PRO A 194 -11.68 -26.34 7.61
CA PRO A 194 -12.76 -25.44 8.00
C PRO A 194 -12.58 -25.04 9.48
N ASP A 195 -12.60 -23.73 9.74
CA ASP A 195 -12.52 -23.18 11.09
C ASP A 195 -13.86 -22.52 11.42
N ALA A 196 -14.67 -23.20 12.23
CA ALA A 196 -15.96 -22.69 12.66
C ALA A 196 -15.84 -21.40 13.50
N ALA A 197 -14.67 -21.14 14.11
CA ALA A 197 -14.40 -19.92 14.84
C ALA A 197 -13.98 -18.74 13.93
N PHE A 198 -13.79 -18.98 12.63
CA PHE A 198 -13.46 -17.95 11.65
C PHE A 198 -14.43 -17.94 10.46
N PRO A 199 -15.70 -17.55 10.68
CA PRO A 199 -16.70 -17.48 9.62
C PRO A 199 -16.37 -16.40 8.59
N ALA A 200 -17.11 -16.41 7.48
CA ALA A 200 -17.05 -15.35 6.48
C ALA A 200 -17.38 -13.98 7.11
N TYR A 201 -16.77 -12.92 6.57
CA TYR A 201 -17.02 -11.57 7.06
C TYR A 201 -18.47 -11.13 6.79
N SER A 202 -19.09 -10.47 7.76
CA SER A 202 -20.37 -9.79 7.61
C SER A 202 -20.27 -8.45 6.87
N GLY A 203 -19.04 -7.93 6.68
CA GLY A 203 -18.76 -6.70 5.95
C GLY A 203 -17.35 -6.16 6.21
N ILE A 204 -17.08 -4.96 5.66
CA ILE A 204 -15.77 -4.28 5.72
C ILE A 204 -15.30 -4.09 7.17
N SER A 205 -16.13 -3.57 8.07
CA SER A 205 -15.74 -3.31 9.46
C SER A 205 -15.27 -4.58 10.19
N GLN A 206 -15.87 -5.74 9.91
CA GLN A 206 -15.43 -7.01 10.49
C GLN A 206 -14.10 -7.46 9.89
N MET A 207 -13.91 -7.33 8.57
CA MET A 207 -12.62 -7.59 7.92
C MET A 207 -11.52 -6.73 8.55
N VAL A 208 -11.75 -5.42 8.72
CA VAL A 208 -10.77 -4.51 9.35
C VAL A 208 -10.46 -4.94 10.78
N THR A 209 -11.48 -5.27 11.56
CA THR A 209 -11.30 -5.75 12.95
C THR A 209 -10.43 -7.00 12.98
N VAL A 210 -10.73 -8.00 12.14
CA VAL A 210 -9.95 -9.23 12.03
C VAL A 210 -8.51 -8.95 11.61
N THR A 211 -8.28 -8.08 10.63
CA THR A 211 -6.93 -7.73 10.16
C THR A 211 -6.09 -7.09 11.27
N ILE A 212 -6.66 -6.16 12.03
CA ILE A 212 -5.97 -5.51 13.14
C ILE A 212 -5.71 -6.51 14.27
N ASP A 213 -6.69 -7.36 14.60
CA ASP A 213 -6.50 -8.39 15.64
C ASP A 213 -5.44 -9.41 15.23
N GLU A 214 -5.39 -9.81 13.96
CA GLU A 214 -4.34 -10.70 13.44
C GLU A 214 -2.96 -10.05 13.52
N MET A 215 -2.85 -8.76 13.18
CA MET A 215 -1.61 -8.00 13.31
C MET A 215 -1.15 -7.94 14.78
N ILE A 216 -2.04 -7.54 15.70
CA ILE A 216 -1.72 -7.47 17.14
C ILE A 216 -1.26 -8.83 17.67
N ALA A 217 -1.93 -9.91 17.26
CA ALA A 217 -1.64 -11.24 17.78
C ALA A 217 -0.36 -11.87 17.20
N THR A 218 0.06 -11.48 15.99
CA THR A 218 1.09 -12.24 15.25
C THR A 218 2.27 -11.41 14.74
N SER A 219 2.30 -10.09 14.94
CA SER A 219 3.38 -9.23 14.42
C SER A 219 4.77 -9.58 14.96
N SER A 220 4.86 -10.09 16.19
CA SER A 220 6.12 -10.52 16.79
C SER A 220 6.54 -11.96 16.41
N ILE A 221 5.68 -12.72 15.72
CA ILE A 221 5.92 -14.12 15.38
C ILE A 221 6.59 -14.20 14.02
N LYS A 222 7.71 -14.93 13.91
CA LYS A 222 8.45 -15.03 12.66
C LYS A 222 7.75 -15.98 11.69
N LYS A 223 6.98 -15.43 10.75
CA LYS A 223 6.36 -16.19 9.66
C LYS A 223 6.88 -15.69 8.31
N GLN A 224 6.98 -16.59 7.32
CA GLN A 224 7.46 -16.23 5.98
C GLN A 224 6.55 -16.79 4.89
N GLY A 225 5.95 -15.91 4.11
CA GLY A 225 5.06 -16.33 3.02
C GLY A 225 3.86 -15.43 2.81
N PHE A 226 3.20 -15.63 1.67
CA PHE A 226 1.92 -15.00 1.31
C PHE A 226 1.95 -13.47 1.50
N GLY A 227 3.10 -12.84 1.28
CA GLY A 227 3.31 -11.39 1.46
C GLY A 227 3.35 -10.91 2.91
N GLY A 228 3.16 -11.80 3.89
CA GLY A 228 3.16 -11.44 5.30
C GLY A 228 2.03 -10.50 5.72
N LEU A 229 2.16 -9.95 6.93
CA LEU A 229 1.21 -8.98 7.47
C LEU A 229 1.16 -7.69 6.65
N TRP A 230 2.26 -7.28 6.01
CA TRP A 230 2.28 -6.14 5.09
C TRP A 230 1.17 -6.28 4.03
N HIS A 231 1.07 -7.44 3.38
CA HIS A 231 0.09 -7.62 2.32
C HIS A 231 -1.31 -7.84 2.85
N ILE A 232 -1.48 -8.47 4.01
CA ILE A 232 -2.79 -8.58 4.66
C ILE A 232 -3.37 -7.17 4.93
N ILE A 233 -2.57 -6.29 5.51
CA ILE A 233 -2.97 -4.89 5.80
C ILE A 233 -3.27 -4.16 4.50
N ASN A 234 -2.39 -4.24 3.51
CA ASN A 234 -2.57 -3.56 2.22
C ASN A 234 -3.80 -4.08 1.46
N HIS A 235 -4.07 -5.37 1.52
CA HIS A 235 -5.22 -6.00 0.88
C HIS A 235 -6.52 -5.55 1.55
N ALA A 236 -6.60 -5.55 2.88
CA ALA A 236 -7.74 -5.01 3.61
C ALA A 236 -7.95 -3.51 3.34
N ALA A 237 -6.88 -2.71 3.31
CA ALA A 237 -6.95 -1.29 3.02
C ALA A 237 -7.46 -1.03 1.60
N ALA A 238 -6.99 -1.80 0.61
CA ALA A 238 -7.44 -1.71 -0.77
C ALA A 238 -8.93 -2.04 -0.91
N ILE A 239 -9.42 -3.10 -0.25
CA ILE A 239 -10.86 -3.43 -0.25
C ILE A 239 -11.68 -2.30 0.39
N THR A 240 -11.18 -1.72 1.48
CA THR A 240 -11.81 -0.59 2.17
C THR A 240 -11.88 0.66 1.30
N GLU A 241 -10.84 0.93 0.53
CA GLU A 241 -10.80 2.10 -0.36
C GLU A 241 -11.67 1.88 -1.60
N LEU A 242 -11.75 0.67 -2.16
CA LEU A 242 -12.75 0.34 -3.20
C LEU A 242 -14.18 0.66 -2.72
N ASP A 243 -14.54 0.27 -1.49
CA ASP A 243 -15.84 0.59 -0.90
C ASP A 243 -16.05 2.11 -0.78
N ARG A 244 -15.05 2.82 -0.25
CA ARG A 244 -15.05 4.28 -0.08
C ARG A 244 -15.21 5.05 -1.39
N PHE A 245 -14.60 4.57 -2.48
CA PHE A 245 -14.61 5.22 -3.80
C PHE A 245 -15.73 4.73 -4.72
N GLY A 246 -16.81 4.18 -4.16
CA GLY A 246 -18.03 3.88 -4.92
C GLY A 246 -18.06 2.52 -5.63
N TYR A 247 -17.16 1.61 -5.26
CA TYR A 247 -17.09 0.25 -5.79
C TYR A 247 -17.51 -0.80 -4.75
N GLN A 248 -18.58 -0.54 -3.98
CA GLN A 248 -19.01 -1.37 -2.85
C GLN A 248 -19.29 -2.83 -3.24
N LYS A 249 -19.90 -3.06 -4.41
CA LYS A 249 -20.13 -4.42 -4.92
C LYS A 249 -18.80 -5.16 -5.13
N LEU A 250 -17.83 -4.49 -5.74
CA LEU A 250 -16.51 -5.04 -6.02
C LEU A 250 -15.77 -5.32 -4.69
N ALA A 251 -15.83 -4.40 -3.73
CA ALA A 251 -15.26 -4.59 -2.39
C ALA A 251 -15.88 -5.79 -1.67
N ALA A 252 -17.20 -5.97 -1.72
CA ALA A 252 -17.88 -7.12 -1.12
C ALA A 252 -17.42 -8.45 -1.73
N GLU A 253 -17.22 -8.50 -3.04
CA GLU A 253 -16.74 -9.69 -3.75
C GLU A 253 -15.26 -10.01 -3.47
N ALA A 254 -14.48 -9.05 -2.96
CA ALA A 254 -13.09 -9.25 -2.54
C ALA A 254 -12.95 -9.91 -1.16
N LEU A 255 -13.98 -9.81 -0.31
CA LEU A 255 -13.96 -10.30 1.07
C LEU A 255 -13.54 -11.78 1.20
N PRO A 256 -14.03 -12.72 0.36
CA PRO A 256 -13.59 -14.11 0.39
C PRO A 256 -12.09 -14.30 0.09
N ALA A 257 -11.52 -13.50 -0.80
CA ALA A 257 -10.10 -13.56 -1.13
C ALA A 257 -9.22 -13.12 0.05
N HIS A 258 -9.60 -12.03 0.72
CA HIS A 258 -8.93 -11.58 1.94
C HIS A 258 -9.09 -12.59 3.09
N HIS A 259 -10.28 -13.16 3.27
CA HIS A 259 -10.52 -14.20 4.26
C HIS A 259 -9.58 -15.40 4.06
N ARG A 260 -9.46 -15.89 2.82
CA ARG A 260 -8.50 -16.94 2.45
C ARG A 260 -7.04 -16.54 2.71
N HIS A 261 -6.69 -15.27 2.54
CA HIS A 261 -5.35 -14.73 2.83
C HIS A 261 -5.01 -14.86 4.32
N ILE A 262 -5.93 -14.47 5.21
CA ILE A 262 -5.77 -14.66 6.67
C ILE A 262 -5.59 -16.15 7.01
N GLN A 263 -6.40 -17.03 6.43
CA GLN A 263 -6.28 -18.46 6.69
C GLN A 263 -4.91 -19.02 6.28
N LEU A 264 -4.37 -18.58 5.15
CA LEU A 264 -3.01 -18.97 4.69
C LEU A 264 -1.90 -18.42 5.58
N TRP A 265 -2.08 -17.22 6.13
CA TRP A 265 -1.14 -16.67 7.09
C TRP A 265 -1.18 -17.42 8.43
N ARG A 266 -2.38 -17.78 8.89
CA ARG A 266 -2.56 -18.58 10.11
C ARG A 266 -1.98 -19.98 9.99
N SER A 267 -1.96 -20.57 8.79
CA SER A 267 -1.37 -21.89 8.58
C SER A 267 0.17 -21.88 8.56
N LEU A 268 0.82 -20.72 8.44
CA LEU A 268 2.27 -20.64 8.50
C LEU A 268 2.79 -20.95 9.91
N PRO A 269 3.82 -21.80 10.03
CA PRO A 269 4.47 -22.08 11.31
C PRO A 269 5.30 -20.88 11.80
N ASP A 270 5.59 -20.85 13.10
CA ASP A 270 6.61 -19.98 13.66
C ASP A 270 8.01 -20.49 13.28
N MET A 271 8.77 -19.62 12.61
CA MET A 271 10.08 -19.88 12.03
C MET A 271 11.21 -19.19 12.80
N GLU A 272 10.97 -18.70 14.01
CA GLU A 272 12.00 -18.02 14.81
C GLU A 272 13.26 -18.88 14.97
N SER A 273 13.11 -20.19 15.21
CA SER A 273 14.23 -21.12 15.32
C SER A 273 15.04 -21.30 14.04
N GLU A 274 14.44 -21.03 12.87
CA GLU A 274 15.10 -21.18 11.56
C GLU A 274 15.64 -19.85 11.01
N LEU A 275 14.91 -18.75 11.24
CA LEU A 275 15.10 -17.47 10.56
C LEU A 275 15.40 -16.30 11.52
N GLY A 276 15.45 -16.57 12.83
CA GLY A 276 15.63 -15.56 13.88
C GLY A 276 14.33 -14.85 14.26
N ALA A 277 14.37 -14.16 15.39
CA ALA A 277 13.25 -13.39 15.90
C ALA A 277 12.88 -12.21 14.99
N VAL A 278 11.63 -11.74 15.10
CA VAL A 278 11.21 -10.49 14.45
C VAL A 278 11.74 -9.32 15.26
N GLU A 279 12.47 -8.42 14.62
CA GLU A 279 12.91 -7.16 15.23
C GLU A 279 11.76 -6.16 15.25
N LYS A 280 11.65 -5.39 16.33
CA LYS A 280 10.73 -4.26 16.42
C LYS A 280 11.48 -2.98 16.08
N SER A 281 10.86 -2.08 15.31
CA SER A 281 11.45 -0.76 15.09
C SER A 281 11.54 0.01 16.40
N GLU A 282 12.67 0.69 16.61
CA GLU A 282 12.91 1.54 17.78
C GLU A 282 12.06 2.82 17.74
N HIS A 283 11.79 3.33 16.54
CA HIS A 283 11.09 4.59 16.32
C HIS A 283 9.78 4.38 15.56
N ASP A 284 8.79 5.21 15.86
CA ASP A 284 7.54 5.24 15.13
C ASP A 284 7.74 5.94 13.78
N PRO A 285 7.24 5.41 12.65
CA PRO A 285 7.41 6.04 11.33
C PRO A 285 6.74 7.42 11.19
N ARG A 286 5.96 7.86 12.17
CA ARG A 286 5.45 9.24 12.27
C ARG A 286 6.44 10.21 12.92
N GLN A 287 7.58 9.72 13.39
CA GLN A 287 8.60 10.51 14.07
C GLN A 287 9.82 10.70 13.14
N PRO A 288 10.44 11.89 13.11
CA PRO A 288 11.61 12.16 12.27
C PRO A 288 12.76 11.15 12.46
N GLU A 289 12.97 10.67 13.68
CA GLU A 289 14.04 9.75 14.07
C GLU A 289 14.00 8.43 13.31
N TYR A 290 12.79 7.97 12.93
CA TYR A 290 12.63 6.77 12.11
C TYR A 290 13.29 6.92 10.73
N TRP A 291 13.26 8.13 10.18
CA TRP A 291 13.79 8.46 8.86
C TRP A 291 15.23 8.98 8.91
N ALA A 292 15.80 9.08 10.12
CA ALA A 292 17.17 9.50 10.35
C ALA A 292 18.15 8.37 10.01
N GLY A 293 18.42 8.16 8.73
CA GLY A 293 19.40 7.19 8.25
C GLY A 293 18.91 6.39 7.05
N MET A 294 19.72 5.45 6.60
CA MET A 294 19.35 4.57 5.49
C MET A 294 18.65 3.33 6.03
N LEU A 295 17.37 3.19 5.69
CA LEU A 295 16.57 2.02 6.03
C LEU A 295 17.11 0.77 5.33
N LYS A 296 17.04 -0.39 6.02
CA LYS A 296 17.52 -1.68 5.50
C LYS A 296 16.80 -2.04 4.18
N ARG A 297 17.56 -2.60 3.24
CA ARG A 297 17.15 -2.84 1.83
C ARG A 297 16.77 -4.30 1.54
N ASP A 298 16.69 -5.15 2.55
CA ASP A 298 16.45 -6.57 2.37
C ASP A 298 14.98 -6.87 2.03
N GLU A 299 14.75 -7.89 1.20
CA GLU A 299 13.42 -8.51 0.99
C GLU A 299 12.29 -7.59 0.49
N ALA A 300 12.61 -6.58 -0.31
CA ALA A 300 11.64 -5.65 -0.88
C ALA A 300 10.89 -4.78 0.16
N ARG A 301 11.54 -4.54 1.31
CA ARG A 301 10.95 -3.81 2.43
C ARG A 301 10.60 -2.37 2.12
N LEU A 302 11.26 -1.71 1.17
CA LEU A 302 10.99 -0.30 0.82
C LEU A 302 9.56 -0.15 0.29
N THR A 303 9.22 -0.87 -0.78
CA THR A 303 7.88 -0.79 -1.37
C THR A 303 6.81 -1.36 -0.46
N HIS A 304 7.10 -2.38 0.35
CA HIS A 304 6.14 -2.92 1.32
C HIS A 304 5.85 -1.94 2.44
N ARG A 305 6.88 -1.33 3.04
CA ARG A 305 6.77 -0.43 4.18
C ARG A 305 5.92 0.79 3.84
N ILE A 306 6.18 1.45 2.70
CA ILE A 306 5.40 2.61 2.27
C ILE A 306 3.92 2.26 2.07
N LYS A 307 3.62 1.20 1.32
CA LYS A 307 2.24 0.76 1.12
C LYS A 307 1.56 0.41 2.44
N THR A 308 2.28 -0.26 3.34
CA THR A 308 1.74 -0.71 4.63
C THR A 308 1.57 0.44 5.61
N LEU A 309 2.41 1.47 5.55
CA LEU A 309 2.22 2.71 6.29
C LEU A 309 0.90 3.38 5.89
N TYR A 310 0.69 3.57 4.59
CA TYR A 310 -0.58 4.07 4.07
C TYR A 310 -1.77 3.15 4.44
N GLY A 311 -1.64 1.84 4.22
CA GLY A 311 -2.69 0.86 4.45
C GLY A 311 -3.09 0.78 5.92
N TYR A 312 -2.11 0.73 6.83
CA TYR A 312 -2.35 0.70 8.26
C TYR A 312 -3.13 1.93 8.73
N TYR A 313 -2.71 3.14 8.36
CA TYR A 313 -3.42 4.36 8.76
C TYR A 313 -4.79 4.52 8.08
N THR A 314 -5.02 3.88 6.94
CA THR A 314 -6.35 3.74 6.34
C THR A 314 -7.27 2.88 7.22
N LEU A 315 -6.78 1.73 7.69
CA LEU A 315 -7.54 0.83 8.56
C LEU A 315 -7.72 1.38 9.98
N ARG A 316 -6.71 2.05 10.51
CA ARG A 316 -6.68 2.60 11.88
C ARG A 316 -7.85 3.56 12.15
N ARG A 317 -8.37 4.24 11.11
CA ARG A 317 -9.54 5.13 11.19
C ARG A 317 -10.81 4.43 11.68
N TYR A 318 -10.92 3.12 11.49
CA TYR A 318 -12.06 2.31 11.92
C TYR A 318 -11.95 1.84 13.37
N LEU A 319 -10.80 2.02 14.01
CA LEU A 319 -10.65 1.68 15.42
C LEU A 319 -11.22 2.84 16.23
N GLU A 320 -12.27 2.61 17.02
CA GLU A 320 -12.81 3.63 17.93
C GLU A 320 -12.22 3.54 19.34
N ASN A 321 -11.78 2.34 19.73
CA ASN A 321 -11.24 2.07 21.06
C ASN A 321 -9.76 2.48 21.14
N ASP A 322 -9.44 3.44 22.01
CA ASP A 322 -8.07 3.97 22.16
C ASP A 322 -7.07 2.94 22.69
N ALA A 323 -7.48 2.01 23.56
CA ALA A 323 -6.60 0.95 24.03
C ALA A 323 -6.22 0.01 22.88
N LYS A 324 -7.18 -0.36 22.03
CA LYS A 324 -6.94 -1.17 20.83
C LYS A 324 -6.07 -0.42 19.81
N ARG A 325 -6.27 0.89 19.64
CA ARG A 325 -5.39 1.73 18.81
C ARG A 325 -3.94 1.69 19.28
N LYS A 326 -3.70 1.80 20.59
CA LYS A 326 -2.34 1.72 21.16
C LYS A 326 -1.70 0.35 20.93
N GLN A 327 -2.45 -0.73 21.15
CA GLN A 327 -1.97 -2.09 20.86
C GLN A 327 -1.63 -2.27 19.38
N ALA A 328 -2.48 -1.74 18.49
CA ALA A 328 -2.24 -1.78 17.05
C ALA A 328 -0.99 -0.97 16.67
N ASP A 329 -0.83 0.24 17.23
CA ASP A 329 0.35 1.09 16.99
C ASP A 329 1.64 0.39 17.46
N GLU A 330 1.62 -0.27 18.62
CA GLU A 330 2.76 -1.04 19.12
C GLU A 330 3.09 -2.26 18.26
N ALA A 331 2.08 -3.00 17.80
CA ALA A 331 2.25 -4.16 16.93
C ALA A 331 2.76 -3.75 15.54
N PHE A 332 2.31 -2.61 15.03
CA PHE A 332 2.71 -2.07 13.73
C PHE A 332 4.22 -1.83 13.63
N LEU A 333 4.90 -1.49 14.73
CA LEU A 333 6.35 -1.28 14.75
C LEU A 333 7.18 -2.51 14.37
N TYR A 334 6.65 -3.73 14.54
CA TYR A 334 7.32 -4.96 14.05
C TYR A 334 7.35 -5.06 12.53
N LEU A 335 6.46 -4.34 11.84
CA LEU A 335 6.43 -4.28 10.38
C LEU A 335 7.32 -3.18 9.81
N MET A 336 7.81 -2.29 10.69
CA MET A 336 8.55 -1.09 10.34
C MET A 336 10.06 -1.20 10.64
N ALA A 337 10.52 -2.32 11.20
CA ALA A 337 11.94 -2.57 11.48
C ALA A 337 12.80 -2.63 10.21
#